data_AF-A0AAV9Z0X9-F1
#
_entry.id   AF-A0AAV9Z0X9-F1
#
_cell.length_a   1.000
_cell.length_b   1.000
_cell.length_c   1.000
_cell.angle_alpha   90.00
_cell.angle_beta   90.00
_cell.angle_gamma   90.00
#
_symmetry.space_group_name_H-M   'P 1'
#
loop_
_entity.id
_entity.type
_entity.pdbx_description
1 polymer ?
#
loop_
_entity_poly.entity_id
_entity_poly.type
_entity_poly.pdbx_seq_one_letter_code
_entity_poly.pdbx_strand_id
1 'polypeptide(L)'
;QIESARRNSTGPIAGMKASVRRWGLFHAQMAGCRLTINEHWGAPNSLWSRGLWWEHNKLLKRKSLDGFRMYCGAEDLSEWVKSATYAEFEAVARTVFDKLFSSAAVNALRAQEKRDITLENTILFNRDALFYIEYTRAVKKGDIGRVLNVLAIWMVMMRAPKTMPRYADAIFETLVRIKKFPPKLRQLYFMNWLVNLTGKLLGFKPVDLLQEHQNFWAKIIYNAKGSNKSWK
;
A
#
# COMPACT_ATOMS: atom_id res chain seq x y z
N GLN A 1 -15.45 -8.32 -3.86
CA GLN A 1 -15.45 -9.79 -3.81
C GLN A 1 -16.79 -10.23 -3.26
N ILE A 2 -17.58 -10.94 -4.06
CA ILE A 2 -18.86 -11.51 -3.67
C ILE A 2 -18.65 -13.02 -3.57
N GLU A 3 -19.05 -13.57 -2.43
CA GLU A 3 -18.86 -14.96 -2.04
C GLU A 3 -19.84 -15.87 -2.81
N SER A 4 -19.39 -17.10 -3.08
CA SER A 4 -20.16 -18.11 -3.79
C SER A 4 -21.41 -18.53 -3.01
N ALA A 5 -22.57 -18.02 -3.41
CA ALA A 5 -23.83 -18.69 -3.13
C ALA A 5 -23.91 -19.99 -3.93
N ARG A 6 -24.59 -21.03 -3.41
CA ARG A 6 -25.06 -22.13 -4.26
C ARG A 6 -25.88 -21.50 -5.38
N ARG A 7 -25.55 -21.84 -6.63
CA ARG A 7 -26.34 -21.44 -7.82
C ARG A 7 -27.81 -21.84 -7.53
N ASN A 8 -28.70 -20.85 -7.39
CA ASN A 8 -30.16 -20.96 -7.18
C ASN A 8 -30.73 -20.85 -5.75
N SER A 9 -30.03 -20.34 -4.72
CA SER A 9 -30.72 -19.96 -3.47
C SER A 9 -31.29 -18.54 -3.53
N THR A 10 -32.62 -18.39 -3.48
CA THR A 10 -33.31 -17.09 -3.44
C THR A 10 -33.47 -16.52 -2.03
N GLY A 11 -33.22 -17.32 -0.98
CA GLY A 11 -33.18 -16.87 0.41
C GLY A 11 -31.76 -16.57 0.89
N PRO A 12 -31.58 -15.73 1.94
CA PRO A 12 -30.30 -15.67 2.64
C PRO A 12 -30.00 -17.06 3.20
N ILE A 13 -28.90 -17.68 2.76
CA ILE A 13 -28.39 -18.94 3.32
C ILE A 13 -28.34 -18.75 4.83
N ALA A 14 -28.98 -19.61 5.62
CA ALA A 14 -29.11 -19.42 7.06
C ALA A 14 -27.75 -19.20 7.77
N GLY A 15 -26.66 -19.78 7.23
CA GLY A 15 -25.28 -19.56 7.67
C GLY A 15 -24.66 -18.18 7.33
N MET A 16 -25.28 -17.40 6.45
CA MET A 16 -24.84 -16.03 6.10
C MET A 16 -25.44 -14.95 7.01
N LYS A 17 -26.37 -15.28 7.92
CA LYS A 17 -26.88 -14.31 8.91
C LYS A 17 -25.79 -13.79 9.86
N ALA A 18 -24.68 -14.53 9.99
CA ALA A 18 -23.55 -14.20 10.84
C ALA A 18 -22.26 -13.85 10.05
N SER A 19 -22.34 -13.65 8.73
CA SER A 19 -21.14 -13.37 7.94
C SER A 19 -20.60 -11.97 8.24
N VAL A 20 -19.32 -11.91 8.63
CA VAL A 20 -18.63 -10.66 8.91
C VAL A 20 -17.90 -10.23 7.65
N ARG A 21 -18.49 -9.27 6.91
CA ARG A 21 -17.88 -8.73 5.70
C ARG A 21 -16.49 -8.18 6.00
N ARG A 22 -15.48 -8.75 5.33
CA ARG A 22 -14.07 -8.39 5.45
C ARG A 22 -13.59 -7.59 4.25
N TRP A 23 -12.76 -6.58 4.51
CA TRP A 23 -12.10 -5.83 3.45
C TRP A 23 -10.84 -6.57 2.99
N GLY A 24 -10.60 -6.62 1.69
CA GLY A 24 -9.43 -7.31 1.14
C GLY A 24 -8.15 -6.50 1.30
N LEU A 25 -7.20 -6.97 2.12
CA LEU A 25 -5.92 -6.28 2.35
C LEU A 25 -5.00 -6.40 1.13
N PHE A 26 -5.08 -7.49 0.37
CA PHE A 26 -4.36 -7.58 -0.90
C PHE A 26 -4.92 -6.58 -1.92
N HIS A 27 -6.24 -6.45 -2.00
CA HIS A 27 -6.87 -5.44 -2.85
C HIS A 27 -6.51 -4.01 -2.42
N ALA A 28 -6.44 -3.75 -1.11
CA ALA A 28 -5.97 -2.48 -0.58
C ALA A 28 -4.51 -2.20 -0.97
N GLN A 29 -3.65 -3.21 -0.92
CA GLN A 29 -2.25 -3.10 -1.35
C GLN A 29 -2.16 -2.74 -2.84
N MET A 30 -2.91 -3.43 -3.70
CA MET A 30 -2.94 -3.16 -5.14
C MET A 30 -3.46 -1.74 -5.42
N ALA A 31 -4.50 -1.31 -4.70
CA ALA A 31 -5.01 0.06 -4.79
C ALA A 31 -3.96 1.08 -4.33
N GLY A 32 -3.30 0.87 -3.19
CA GLY A 32 -2.24 1.76 -2.69
C GLY A 32 -1.08 1.89 -3.68
N CYS A 33 -0.63 0.78 -4.28
CA CYS A 33 0.39 0.80 -5.33
C CYS A 33 -0.06 1.64 -6.54
N ARG A 34 -1.27 1.36 -7.03
CA ARG A 34 -1.85 2.09 -8.17
C ARG A 34 -2.01 3.58 -7.88
N LEU A 35 -2.39 3.94 -6.66
CA LEU A 35 -2.53 5.33 -6.22
C LEU A 35 -1.19 6.05 -6.37
N THR A 36 -0.14 5.54 -5.71
CA THR A 36 1.18 6.17 -5.68
C THR A 36 1.78 6.25 -7.07
N ILE A 37 1.71 5.18 -7.87
CA ILE A 37 2.26 5.17 -9.23
C ILE A 37 1.50 6.14 -10.13
N ASN A 38 0.17 6.08 -10.15
CA ASN A 38 -0.60 6.92 -11.07
C ASN A 38 -0.48 8.42 -10.75
N GLU A 39 -0.45 8.78 -9.47
CA GLU A 39 -0.31 10.17 -9.04
C GLU A 39 1.02 10.76 -9.50
N HIS A 40 2.11 10.00 -9.32
CA HIS A 40 3.45 10.55 -9.46
C HIS A 40 4.13 10.23 -10.80
N TRP A 41 3.80 9.08 -11.42
CA TRP A 41 4.36 8.64 -12.72
C TRP A 41 3.36 8.82 -13.87
N GLY A 42 2.09 9.10 -13.58
CA GLY A 42 1.02 9.19 -14.57
C GLY A 42 0.41 7.84 -14.94
N ALA A 43 -0.63 7.87 -15.78
CA ALA A 43 -1.27 6.66 -16.26
C ALA A 43 -0.41 5.95 -17.33
N PRO A 44 -0.30 4.60 -17.29
CA PRO A 44 0.33 3.85 -18.36
C PRO A 44 -0.27 4.21 -19.72
N ASN A 45 0.57 4.45 -20.72
CA ASN A 45 0.19 4.82 -22.09
C ASN A 45 -0.55 6.16 -22.23
N SER A 46 -0.48 7.03 -21.22
CA SER A 46 -0.92 8.43 -21.33
C SER A 46 -0.10 9.18 -22.38
N LEU A 47 -0.77 9.92 -23.28
CA LEU A 47 -0.13 10.88 -24.20
C LEU A 47 0.58 12.02 -23.46
N TRP A 48 0.15 12.30 -22.22
CA TRP A 48 0.73 13.31 -21.35
C TRP A 48 1.69 12.65 -20.37
N SER A 49 2.98 12.82 -20.62
CA SER A 49 4.06 12.18 -19.88
C SER A 49 4.55 12.98 -18.66
N ARG A 50 3.89 14.06 -18.22
CA ARG A 50 4.36 14.96 -17.12
C ARG A 50 4.48 14.32 -15.71
N GLY A 51 4.61 13.01 -15.60
CA GLY A 51 5.02 12.34 -14.38
C GLY A 51 6.52 12.49 -14.12
N LEU A 52 6.92 12.26 -12.86
CA LEU A 52 8.30 12.33 -12.39
C LEU A 52 9.28 11.55 -13.28
N TRP A 53 8.87 10.42 -13.83
CA TRP A 53 9.73 9.62 -14.72
C TRP A 53 10.17 10.36 -15.98
N TRP A 54 9.26 11.06 -16.65
CA TRP A 54 9.61 11.84 -17.84
C TRP A 54 10.47 13.05 -17.48
N GLU A 55 10.08 13.76 -16.41
CA GLU A 55 10.81 14.94 -15.94
C GLU A 55 12.25 14.58 -15.59
N HIS A 56 12.46 13.52 -14.79
CA HIS A 56 13.79 13.10 -14.37
C HIS A 56 14.60 12.45 -15.48
N ASN A 57 14.02 11.50 -16.24
CA ASN A 57 14.81 10.67 -17.16
C ASN A 57 14.90 11.24 -18.58
N LYS A 58 13.85 11.90 -19.06
CA LYS A 58 13.76 12.33 -20.47
C LYS A 58 14.00 13.83 -20.65
N LEU A 59 13.39 14.66 -19.80
CA LEU A 59 13.54 16.11 -19.85
C LEU A 59 14.88 16.56 -19.24
N LEU A 60 15.13 16.19 -18.00
CA LEU A 60 16.27 16.70 -17.22
C LEU A 60 17.50 15.78 -17.25
N LYS A 61 17.35 14.54 -17.73
CA LYS A 61 18.42 13.50 -17.77
C LYS A 61 19.19 13.38 -16.44
N ARG A 62 18.48 13.52 -15.31
CA ARG A 62 19.09 13.55 -13.98
C ARG A 62 19.49 12.14 -13.56
N LYS A 63 20.68 12.01 -12.98
CA LYS A 63 21.09 10.80 -12.25
C LYS A 63 20.35 10.77 -10.91
N SER A 64 19.94 9.59 -10.47
CA SER A 64 19.40 9.39 -9.12
C SER A 64 20.47 9.75 -8.09
N LEU A 65 20.13 10.67 -7.18
CA LEU A 65 20.98 11.03 -6.05
C LEU A 65 20.57 10.21 -4.83
N ASP A 66 21.57 9.73 -4.09
CA ASP A 66 21.36 9.02 -2.83
C ASP A 66 21.25 10.04 -1.69
N GLY A 67 20.12 10.04 -0.98
CA GLY A 67 19.87 10.96 0.12
C GLY A 67 20.88 10.80 1.27
N PHE A 68 21.32 9.58 1.58
CA PHE A 68 22.36 9.38 2.60
C PHE A 68 23.67 10.03 2.16
N ARG A 69 24.08 9.83 0.90
CA ARG A 69 25.28 10.47 0.35
C ARG A 69 25.21 12.00 0.39
N MET A 70 24.02 12.58 0.24
CA MET A 70 23.83 14.03 0.33
C MET A 70 24.05 14.59 1.74
N TYR A 71 23.80 13.81 2.79
CA TYR A 71 23.76 14.31 4.16
C TYR A 71 24.75 13.66 5.12
N CYS A 72 25.42 12.57 4.74
CA CYS A 72 26.49 11.97 5.55
C CYS A 72 27.82 12.73 5.44
N GLY A 73 27.96 13.64 4.48
CA GLY A 73 29.17 14.44 4.27
C GLY A 73 30.36 13.65 3.69
N ALA A 74 30.19 12.37 3.36
CA ALA A 74 31.21 11.53 2.77
C ALA A 74 31.06 11.43 1.25
N GLU A 75 32.18 11.39 0.53
CA GLU A 75 32.17 11.20 -0.92
C GLU A 75 31.72 9.78 -1.32
N ASP A 76 32.05 8.78 -0.52
CA ASP A 76 31.65 7.38 -0.71
C ASP A 76 30.87 6.87 0.51
N LEU A 77 29.64 6.42 0.24
CA LEU A 77 28.77 5.86 1.26
C LEU A 77 29.33 4.55 1.82
N SER A 78 30.02 3.75 1.00
CA SER A 78 30.60 2.46 1.39
C SER A 78 31.72 2.63 2.41
N GLU A 79 32.52 3.68 2.27
CA GLU A 79 33.57 4.01 3.25
C GLU A 79 32.98 4.61 4.52
N TRP A 80 31.98 5.48 4.40
CA TRP A 80 31.29 6.04 5.57
C TRP A 80 30.65 4.96 6.44
N VAL A 81 29.97 3.98 5.84
CA VAL A 81 29.31 2.90 6.60
C VAL A 81 30.31 2.07 7.43
N LYS A 82 31.58 1.99 7.04
CA LYS A 82 32.60 1.25 7.80
C LYS A 82 32.97 1.94 9.11
N SER A 83 32.90 3.27 9.17
CA SER A 83 33.30 4.07 10.33
C SER A 83 32.12 4.70 11.08
N ALA A 84 30.94 4.77 10.46
CA ALA A 84 29.76 5.40 11.04
C ALA A 84 29.26 4.68 12.29
N THR A 85 29.04 5.45 13.35
CA THR A 85 28.35 4.99 14.54
C THR A 85 26.84 4.90 14.30
N TYR A 86 26.14 4.13 15.14
CA TYR A 86 24.67 4.08 15.10
C TYR A 86 24.02 5.46 15.28
N ALA A 87 24.58 6.30 16.16
CA ALA A 87 24.08 7.65 16.41
C ALA A 87 24.21 8.55 15.17
N GLU A 88 25.34 8.49 14.48
CA GLU A 88 25.55 9.21 13.21
C GLU A 88 24.61 8.68 12.12
N PHE A 89 24.46 7.36 12.02
CA PHE A 89 23.51 6.76 11.09
C PHE A 89 22.09 7.25 11.34
N GLU A 90 21.63 7.26 12.60
CA GLU A 90 20.31 7.74 12.96
C GLU A 90 20.13 9.23 12.65
N ALA A 91 21.14 10.06 12.94
CA ALA A 91 21.12 11.49 12.66
C ALA A 91 21.01 11.78 11.14
N VAL A 92 21.77 11.06 10.31
CA VAL A 92 21.68 11.16 8.85
C VAL A 92 20.33 10.66 8.36
N ALA A 93 19.85 9.51 8.85
CA ALA A 93 18.56 8.96 8.47
C ALA A 93 17.39 9.91 8.78
N ARG A 94 17.42 10.56 9.96
CA ARG A 94 16.45 11.60 10.33
C ARG A 94 16.52 12.79 9.39
N THR A 95 17.72 13.28 9.09
CA THR A 95 17.92 14.39 8.15
C THR A 95 17.39 14.05 6.75
N VAL A 96 17.66 12.84 6.26
CA VAL A 96 17.14 12.33 4.99
C VAL A 96 15.62 12.31 5.03
N PHE A 97 15.01 11.76 6.08
CA PHE A 97 13.56 11.70 6.21
C PHE A 97 12.94 13.11 6.24
N ASP A 98 13.45 13.98 7.10
CA ASP A 98 12.92 15.32 7.31
C ASP A 98 13.02 16.16 6.04
N LYS A 99 14.12 16.06 5.28
CA LYS A 99 14.34 16.86 4.07
C LYS A 99 13.78 16.25 2.79
N LEU A 100 13.71 14.92 2.68
CA LEU A 100 13.41 14.23 1.41
C LEU A 100 12.14 13.36 1.43
N PHE A 101 11.50 13.17 2.59
CA PHE A 101 10.32 12.30 2.75
C PHE A 101 9.19 12.93 3.56
N SER A 102 9.32 14.19 4.01
CA SER A 102 8.34 14.80 4.91
C SER A 102 7.42 15.81 4.20
N SER A 103 6.18 15.93 4.70
CA SER A 103 5.29 17.02 4.28
C SER A 103 5.81 18.40 4.69
N ALA A 104 6.61 18.47 5.76
CA ALA A 104 7.20 19.73 6.22
C ALA A 104 8.20 20.28 5.19
N ALA A 105 9.03 19.43 4.58
CA ALA A 105 9.93 19.83 3.50
C ALA A 105 9.17 20.36 2.27
N VAL A 106 8.07 19.70 1.89
CA VAL A 106 7.20 20.19 0.81
C VAL A 106 6.63 21.56 1.13
N ASN A 107 6.14 21.77 2.34
CA ASN A 107 5.58 23.06 2.75
C ASN A 107 6.66 24.15 2.75
N ALA A 108 7.88 23.84 3.18
CA ALA A 108 9.01 24.76 3.14
C ALA A 108 9.37 25.16 1.70
N LEU A 109 9.36 24.23 0.75
CA LEU A 109 9.58 24.53 -0.68
C LEU A 109 8.46 25.40 -1.27
N ARG A 110 7.21 25.15 -0.87
CA ARG A 110 6.05 25.93 -1.33
C ARG A 110 6.02 27.35 -0.79
N ALA A 111 6.71 27.62 0.33
CA ALA A 111 6.83 28.95 0.91
C ALA A 111 7.89 29.83 0.22
N GLN A 112 8.73 29.26 -0.65
CA GLN A 112 9.73 30.02 -1.40
C GLN A 112 9.09 30.78 -2.56
N GLU A 113 9.65 31.94 -2.90
CA GLU A 113 9.21 32.76 -4.03
C GLU A 113 9.30 32.00 -5.36
N LYS A 114 10.41 31.27 -5.56
CA LYS A 114 10.62 30.39 -6.71
C LYS A 114 10.50 28.93 -6.29
N ARG A 115 9.40 28.28 -6.70
CA ARG A 115 9.14 26.87 -6.38
C ARG A 115 9.94 25.92 -7.26
N ASP A 116 10.74 25.05 -6.63
CA ASP A 116 11.30 23.86 -7.30
C ASP A 116 10.25 22.74 -7.34
N ILE A 117 9.44 22.76 -8.40
CA ILE A 117 8.33 21.80 -8.60
C ILE A 117 8.85 20.37 -8.75
N THR A 118 10.04 20.17 -9.33
CA THR A 118 10.61 18.83 -9.53
C THR A 118 11.03 18.23 -8.19
N LEU A 119 11.70 19.02 -7.34
CA LEU A 119 12.06 18.57 -5.99
C LEU A 119 10.81 18.34 -5.14
N GLU A 120 9.82 19.23 -5.22
CA GLU A 120 8.53 19.08 -4.54
C GLU A 120 7.85 17.74 -4.88
N ASN A 121 7.70 17.44 -6.18
CA ASN A 121 7.09 16.20 -6.64
C ASN A 121 7.89 14.98 -6.18
N THR A 122 9.23 15.05 -6.22
CA THR A 122 10.11 13.97 -5.75
C THR A 122 9.87 13.65 -4.27
N ILE A 123 9.79 14.67 -3.42
CA ILE A 123 9.57 14.50 -1.98
C ILE A 123 8.17 13.94 -1.72
N LEU A 124 7.15 14.42 -2.44
CA LEU A 124 5.79 13.88 -2.34
C LEU A 124 5.74 12.40 -2.70
N PHE A 125 6.39 11.98 -3.79
CA PHE A 125 6.49 10.56 -4.12
C PHE A 125 7.19 9.77 -3.03
N ASN A 126 8.36 10.22 -2.59
CA ASN A 126 9.16 9.56 -1.56
C ASN A 126 8.32 9.30 -0.31
N ARG A 127 7.60 10.33 0.18
CA ARG A 127 6.67 10.23 1.29
C ARG A 127 5.57 9.19 1.04
N ASP A 128 4.91 9.27 -0.12
CA ASP A 128 3.75 8.43 -0.42
C ASP A 128 4.15 6.95 -0.64
N ALA A 129 5.33 6.73 -1.22
CA ALA A 129 5.93 5.41 -1.38
C ALA A 129 6.31 4.76 -0.03
N LEU A 130 6.71 5.55 0.97
CA LEU A 130 6.95 5.04 2.32
C LEU A 130 5.70 4.42 2.94
N PHE A 131 4.52 4.98 2.73
CA PHE A 131 3.27 4.36 3.22
C PHE A 131 3.04 2.97 2.61
N TYR A 132 3.35 2.79 1.33
CA TYR A 132 3.25 1.49 0.66
C TYR A 132 4.27 0.48 1.20
N ILE A 133 5.52 0.91 1.41
CA ILE A 133 6.58 0.08 2.00
C ILE A 133 6.18 -0.32 3.42
N GLU A 134 5.69 0.64 4.21
CA GLU A 134 5.24 0.44 5.59
C GLU A 134 4.10 -0.57 5.66
N TYR A 135 3.08 -0.41 4.81
CA TYR A 135 1.99 -1.37 4.69
C TYR A 135 2.50 -2.79 4.42
N THR A 136 3.39 -2.93 3.43
CA THR A 136 3.94 -4.23 3.04
C THR A 136 4.75 -4.87 4.17
N ARG A 137 5.54 -4.08 4.90
CA ARG A 137 6.30 -4.54 6.06
C ARG A 137 5.39 -4.93 7.22
N ALA A 138 4.34 -4.14 7.49
CA ALA A 138 3.34 -4.42 8.52
C ALA A 138 2.59 -5.73 8.24
N VAL A 139 2.13 -5.93 7.00
CA VAL A 139 1.50 -7.18 6.56
C VAL A 139 2.43 -8.37 6.77
N LYS A 140 3.68 -8.30 6.28
CA LYS A 140 4.65 -9.40 6.44
C LYS A 140 4.89 -9.73 7.92
N LYS A 141 5.02 -8.70 8.76
CA LYS A 141 5.21 -8.85 10.21
C LYS A 141 3.98 -9.43 10.92
N GLY A 142 2.79 -9.32 10.33
CA GLY A 142 1.53 -9.66 11.00
C GLY A 142 1.00 -8.54 11.91
N ASP A 143 1.52 -7.31 11.76
CA ASP A 143 1.18 -6.17 12.61
C ASP A 143 -0.05 -5.43 12.07
N ILE A 144 -1.23 -5.85 12.53
CA ILE A 144 -2.50 -5.29 12.06
C ILE A 144 -2.71 -3.84 12.48
N GLY A 145 -2.09 -3.40 13.59
CA GLY A 145 -2.19 -2.01 14.06
C GLY A 145 -1.55 -1.05 13.07
N ARG A 146 -0.34 -1.38 12.61
CA ARG A 146 0.36 -0.61 11.57
C ARG A 146 -0.38 -0.63 10.23
N VAL A 147 -0.97 -1.77 9.86
CA VAL A 147 -1.84 -1.87 8.67
C VAL A 147 -3.01 -0.88 8.78
N LEU A 148 -3.71 -0.85 9.92
CA LEU A 148 -4.82 0.08 10.14
C LEU A 148 -4.42 1.55 10.02
N ASN A 149 -3.24 1.92 10.56
CA ASN A 149 -2.72 3.28 10.45
C ASN A 149 -2.52 3.68 8.98
N VAL A 150 -1.90 2.82 8.17
CA VAL A 150 -1.72 3.12 6.74
C VAL A 150 -3.05 3.14 6.00
N LEU A 151 -3.99 2.24 6.32
CA LEU A 151 -5.33 2.27 5.73
C LEU A 151 -6.06 3.60 6.02
N ALA A 152 -5.92 4.15 7.23
CA ALA A 152 -6.51 5.45 7.55
C ALA A 152 -5.92 6.59 6.69
N ILE A 153 -4.61 6.56 6.44
CA ILE A 153 -3.94 7.54 5.57
C ILE A 153 -4.41 7.36 4.12
N TRP A 154 -4.40 6.12 3.60
CA TRP A 154 -4.87 5.81 2.25
C TRP A 154 -6.34 6.14 2.04
N MET A 155 -7.19 5.98 3.05
CA MET A 155 -8.59 6.40 2.98
C MET A 155 -8.71 7.89 2.63
N VAL A 156 -7.89 8.75 3.23
CA VAL A 156 -7.88 10.19 2.91
C VAL A 156 -7.28 10.42 1.52
N MET A 157 -6.13 9.82 1.22
CA MET A 157 -5.45 10.02 -0.08
C MET A 157 -6.31 9.57 -1.27
N MET A 158 -7.06 8.47 -1.14
CA MET A 158 -7.93 7.91 -2.18
C MET A 158 -9.24 8.69 -2.38
N ARG A 159 -9.52 9.74 -1.59
CA ARG A 159 -10.65 10.65 -1.80
C ARG A 159 -10.32 11.83 -2.72
N ALA A 160 -9.05 12.04 -3.05
CA ALA A 160 -8.66 13.14 -3.94
C ALA A 160 -9.32 13.00 -5.34
N PRO A 161 -9.59 14.11 -6.05
CA PRO A 161 -10.20 14.07 -7.39
C PRO A 161 -9.43 13.15 -8.35
N LYS A 162 -10.16 12.41 -9.21
CA LYS A 162 -9.59 11.47 -10.20
C LYS A 162 -8.79 10.28 -9.60
N THR A 163 -8.96 9.97 -8.31
CA THR A 163 -8.32 8.82 -7.66
C THR A 163 -9.28 7.61 -7.50
N MET A 164 -9.42 7.06 -6.30
CA MET A 164 -10.07 5.77 -6.03
C MET A 164 -11.14 5.86 -4.93
N PRO A 165 -12.20 6.66 -5.12
CA PRO A 165 -13.19 6.96 -4.08
C PRO A 165 -13.90 5.71 -3.54
N ARG A 166 -14.16 4.71 -4.39
CA ARG A 166 -14.77 3.43 -3.95
C ARG A 166 -13.89 2.65 -2.97
N TYR A 167 -12.56 2.73 -3.12
CA TYR A 167 -11.63 2.13 -2.18
C TYR A 167 -11.59 2.93 -0.88
N ALA A 168 -11.59 4.27 -0.96
CA ALA A 168 -11.69 5.13 0.22
C ALA A 168 -12.95 4.84 1.05
N ASP A 169 -14.11 4.72 0.41
CA ASP A 169 -15.38 4.43 1.09
C ASP A 169 -15.36 3.05 1.74
N ALA A 170 -14.86 2.03 1.03
CA ALA A 170 -14.74 0.69 1.59
C ALA A 170 -13.79 0.62 2.79
N ILE A 171 -12.66 1.35 2.75
CA ILE A 171 -11.74 1.47 3.89
C ILE A 171 -12.44 2.20 5.03
N PHE A 172 -13.09 3.34 4.77
CA PHE A 172 -13.80 4.12 5.78
C PHE A 172 -14.87 3.28 6.50
N GLU A 173 -15.74 2.61 5.75
CA GLU A 173 -16.76 1.70 6.30
C GLU A 173 -16.13 0.62 7.18
N THR A 174 -15.00 0.06 6.75
CA THR A 174 -14.29 -0.98 7.48
C THR A 174 -13.73 -0.47 8.80
N LEU A 175 -13.04 0.68 8.79
CA LEU A 175 -12.48 1.30 9.99
C LEU A 175 -13.58 1.67 10.99
N VAL A 176 -14.69 2.25 10.52
CA VAL A 176 -15.84 2.58 11.36
C VAL A 176 -16.46 1.31 11.97
N ARG A 177 -16.61 0.26 11.17
CA ARG A 177 -17.18 -1.01 11.63
C ARG A 177 -16.30 -1.67 12.70
N ILE A 178 -14.99 -1.74 12.48
CA ILE A 178 -14.02 -2.26 13.44
C ILE A 178 -14.08 -1.50 14.77
N LYS A 179 -14.25 -0.17 14.72
CA LYS A 179 -14.39 0.66 15.93
C LYS A 179 -15.68 0.37 16.70
N LYS A 180 -16.76 0.00 16.00
CA LYS A 180 -18.07 -0.34 16.60
C LYS A 180 -18.17 -1.79 17.10
N PHE A 181 -17.27 -2.67 16.69
CA PHE A 181 -17.33 -4.08 17.09
C PHE A 181 -17.10 -4.27 18.59
N PRO A 182 -17.84 -5.21 19.23
CA PRO A 182 -17.49 -5.69 20.57
C PRO A 182 -16.03 -6.20 20.60
N PRO A 183 -15.31 -6.06 21.73
CA PRO A 183 -13.89 -6.40 21.81
C PRO A 183 -13.53 -7.80 21.29
N LYS A 184 -14.34 -8.82 21.63
CA LYS A 184 -14.15 -10.20 21.18
C LYS A 184 -14.29 -10.34 19.65
N LEU A 185 -15.28 -9.69 19.06
CA LEU A 185 -15.49 -9.73 17.61
C LEU A 185 -14.37 -8.98 16.86
N ARG A 186 -13.92 -7.86 17.42
CA ARG A 186 -12.79 -7.10 16.86
C ARG A 186 -11.49 -7.92 16.88
N GLN A 187 -11.22 -8.60 18.00
CA GLN A 187 -10.07 -9.50 18.10
C GLN A 187 -10.17 -10.65 17.09
N LEU A 188 -11.33 -11.30 16.98
CA LEU A 188 -11.56 -12.34 15.98
C LEU A 188 -11.32 -11.82 14.55
N TYR A 189 -11.80 -10.61 14.24
CA TYR A 189 -11.58 -9.99 12.94
C TYR A 189 -10.09 -9.78 12.64
N PHE A 190 -9.35 -9.23 13.59
CA PHE A 190 -7.91 -8.99 13.45
C PHE A 190 -7.10 -10.28 13.27
N MET A 191 -7.40 -11.32 14.06
CA MET A 191 -6.72 -12.62 13.97
C MET A 191 -6.96 -13.35 12.64
N ASN A 192 -8.02 -13.00 11.92
CA ASN A 192 -8.38 -13.64 10.66
C ASN A 192 -8.09 -12.77 9.43
N TRP A 193 -7.49 -11.59 9.60
CA TRP A 193 -7.25 -10.70 8.46
C TRP A 193 -5.97 -11.06 7.69
N LEU A 194 -4.99 -11.61 8.41
CA LEU A 194 -3.72 -12.08 7.91
C LEU A 194 -3.57 -13.56 8.24
N VAL A 195 -2.84 -14.28 7.40
CA VAL A 195 -2.55 -15.71 7.57
C VAL A 195 -1.07 -15.98 7.31
N ASN A 196 -0.47 -16.85 8.12
CA ASN A 196 0.89 -17.35 7.89
C ASN A 196 0.87 -18.88 7.84
N LEU A 197 0.78 -19.42 6.62
CA LEU A 197 0.74 -20.87 6.39
C LEU A 197 2.07 -21.56 6.64
N THR A 198 3.17 -20.81 6.69
CA THR A 198 4.54 -21.36 6.77
C THR A 198 5.09 -21.40 8.19
N GLY A 199 4.48 -20.65 9.13
CA GLY A 199 5.03 -20.41 10.46
C GLY A 199 6.31 -19.55 10.49
N LYS A 200 6.86 -19.16 9.34
CA LYS A 200 8.13 -18.42 9.26
C LYS A 200 7.95 -16.95 9.67
N LEU A 201 9.00 -16.37 10.26
CA LEU A 201 9.07 -14.94 10.52
C LEU A 201 8.87 -14.14 9.22
N LEU A 202 8.14 -13.03 9.30
CA LEU A 202 7.77 -12.19 8.14
C LEU A 202 6.95 -12.92 7.05
N GLY A 203 6.34 -14.06 7.38
CA GLY A 203 5.60 -14.93 6.46
C GLY A 203 4.11 -14.63 6.32
N PHE A 204 3.57 -13.62 7.02
CA PHE A 204 2.15 -13.29 6.95
C PHE A 204 1.76 -12.73 5.58
N LYS A 205 0.54 -13.09 5.16
CA LYS A 205 -0.08 -12.66 3.91
C LYS A 205 -1.53 -12.24 4.15
N PRO A 206 -2.09 -11.34 3.33
CA PRO A 206 -3.52 -11.06 3.33
C PRO A 206 -4.34 -12.33 3.11
N VAL A 207 -5.41 -12.52 3.87
CA VAL A 207 -6.28 -13.69 3.71
C VAL A 207 -6.99 -13.69 2.34
N ASP A 208 -7.34 -12.52 1.82
CA ASP A 208 -7.96 -12.39 0.49
C ASP A 208 -6.99 -12.75 -0.64
N LEU A 209 -5.67 -12.62 -0.42
CA LEU A 209 -4.69 -13.15 -1.37
C LEU A 209 -4.75 -14.68 -1.43
N LEU A 210 -4.89 -15.35 -0.30
CA LEU A 210 -5.03 -16.80 -0.27
C LEU A 210 -6.32 -17.24 -0.97
N GLN A 211 -7.41 -16.51 -0.77
CA GLN A 211 -8.66 -16.72 -1.48
C GLN A 211 -8.48 -16.56 -3.01
N GLU A 212 -7.72 -15.57 -3.47
CA GLU A 212 -7.44 -15.41 -4.91
C GLU A 212 -6.62 -16.58 -5.48
N HIS A 213 -5.66 -17.13 -4.72
CA HIS A 213 -4.96 -18.34 -5.16
C HIS A 213 -5.91 -19.53 -5.27
N GLN A 214 -6.80 -19.73 -4.29
CA GLN A 214 -7.79 -20.82 -4.34
C GLN A 214 -8.74 -20.66 -5.53
N ASN A 215 -9.19 -19.42 -5.81
CA ASN A 215 -10.00 -19.11 -6.99
C ASN A 215 -9.27 -19.45 -8.30
N PHE A 216 -7.98 -19.12 -8.39
CA PHE A 216 -7.15 -19.43 -9.56
C PHE A 216 -7.05 -20.95 -9.78
N TRP A 217 -6.72 -21.71 -8.74
CA TRP A 217 -6.63 -23.18 -8.82
C TRP A 217 -7.95 -23.81 -9.23
N ALA A 218 -9.06 -23.37 -8.62
CA ALA A 218 -10.39 -23.84 -8.98
C ALA A 218 -10.70 -23.57 -10.45
N LYS A 219 -10.42 -22.37 -10.96
CA LYS A 219 -10.75 -21.98 -12.33
C LYS A 219 -9.86 -22.62 -13.38
N ILE A 220 -8.55 -22.68 -13.14
CA ILE A 220 -7.56 -23.03 -14.16
C ILE A 220 -7.18 -24.51 -14.10
N ILE A 221 -6.99 -25.07 -12.90
CA ILE A 221 -6.51 -26.44 -12.74
C ILE A 221 -7.69 -27.41 -12.69
N TYR A 222 -8.67 -27.14 -11.83
CA TYR A 222 -9.73 -28.11 -11.54
C TYR A 222 -10.99 -27.93 -12.39
N ASN A 223 -11.10 -26.85 -13.15
CA ASN A 223 -12.26 -26.56 -13.99
C ASN A 223 -11.92 -26.52 -15.49
N ALA A 224 -11.10 -27.47 -15.95
CA ALA A 224 -10.69 -27.64 -17.34
C ALA A 224 -11.83 -27.89 -18.36
N LYS A 225 -13.12 -27.83 -17.95
CA LYS A 225 -14.29 -28.01 -18.84
C LYS A 225 -15.38 -26.93 -18.76
N GLY A 226 -15.12 -25.77 -18.13
CA GLY A 226 -15.99 -24.57 -18.22
C GLY A 226 -17.23 -24.53 -17.30
N SER A 227 -17.88 -23.36 -17.22
CA SER A 227 -18.92 -22.98 -16.24
C SER A 227 -20.31 -23.63 -16.39
N ASN A 228 -20.48 -24.54 -17.35
CA ASN A 228 -21.76 -25.13 -17.71
C ASN A 228 -21.85 -26.66 -17.52
N LYS A 229 -20.98 -27.26 -16.71
CA LYS A 229 -21.15 -28.67 -16.34
C LYS A 229 -22.28 -28.87 -15.32
N SER A 230 -23.15 -29.82 -15.60
CA SER A 230 -24.00 -30.44 -14.59
C SER A 230 -23.17 -31.44 -13.77
N TRP A 231 -23.69 -31.84 -12.61
CA TRP A 231 -23.05 -32.79 -11.69
C TRP A 231 -22.97 -34.24 -12.23
N LYS A 232 -23.09 -34.43 -13.55
CA LYS A 232 -22.95 -35.73 -14.24
C LYS A 232 -21.66 -35.77 -15.05
#